data_AF-A0A1Y2WN12-F1
#
_entry.id   AF-A0A1Y2WN12-F1
#
_cell.length_a   1.000
_cell.length_b   1.000
_cell.length_c   1.000
_cell.angle_alpha   90.00
_cell.angle_beta   90.00
_cell.angle_gamma   90.00
#
_symmetry.space_group_name_H-M   'P 1'
#
loop_
_entity.id
_entity.type
_entity.pdbx_description
1 polymer ?
#
loop_
_entity_poly.entity_id
_entity_poly.type
_entity_poly.pdbx_seq_one_letter_code
_entity_poly.pdbx_strand_id
1 'polypeptide(L)'
;MPQLVWLVTGCSSGFGEVFIRQILSRGDLAIATARRLDKIQHLQKLGAAILELDVTRSQEAINDTVAKAIAIYGRIDVVVNNAAHVTSGAWEDVECDQLISQFDTNVFGVFKVTRAILPHFRERRSGVMVFISSLSGWHGHAFIGPYAGSKFALEGLVESLSRETEGFGIRTLLVEPGRFRTLLLSPGNVRVVPSKIPDYAEASKANADGLAKGDRTQPGDTEKAVKIILDLVRKEGCAQGKEVPFRFPLGRDAYETIGEKCKETLHLLEDWHDVITSTDFDSNSAQK
;
A
#
# COMPACT_ATOMS: atom_id res chain seq x y z
N MET A 1 6.95 -9.68 -25.16
CA MET A 1 6.35 -8.41 -24.69
C MET A 1 7.45 -7.37 -24.54
N PRO A 2 7.18 -6.08 -24.78
CA PRO A 2 8.20 -5.03 -24.60
C PRO A 2 8.66 -4.98 -23.14
N GLN A 3 9.89 -4.52 -22.96
CA GLN A 3 10.51 -4.30 -21.66
C GLN A 3 9.84 -3.11 -20.95
N LEU A 4 9.44 -3.29 -19.69
CA LEU A 4 8.87 -2.21 -18.86
C LEU A 4 9.93 -1.61 -17.93
N VAL A 5 9.77 -0.33 -17.61
CA VAL A 5 10.57 0.39 -16.60
C VAL A 5 9.76 0.56 -15.31
N TRP A 6 10.29 0.07 -14.20
CA TRP A 6 9.63 0.08 -12.90
C TRP A 6 10.34 1.01 -11.92
N LEU A 7 9.58 1.85 -11.22
CA LEU A 7 10.02 2.60 -10.04
C LEU A 7 9.37 2.02 -8.79
N VAL A 8 10.18 1.54 -7.84
CA VAL A 8 9.66 0.91 -6.61
C VAL A 8 10.13 1.70 -5.38
N THR A 9 9.20 2.06 -4.49
CA THR A 9 9.51 2.75 -3.23
C THR A 9 9.77 1.78 -2.08
N GLY A 10 10.74 2.05 -1.22
CA GLY A 10 10.98 1.25 -0.01
C GLY A 10 11.57 -0.15 -0.29
N CYS A 11 12.69 -0.21 -1.02
CA CYS A 11 13.31 -1.45 -1.50
C CYS A 11 14.33 -2.08 -0.54
N SER A 12 14.48 -1.58 0.68
CA SER A 12 15.50 -2.08 1.62
C SER A 12 15.22 -3.47 2.20
N SER A 13 14.00 -3.99 2.03
CA SER A 13 13.57 -5.29 2.53
C SER A 13 12.19 -5.68 2.00
N GLY A 14 11.75 -6.92 2.26
CA GLY A 14 10.35 -7.33 2.11
C GLY A 14 9.87 -7.29 0.66
N PHE A 15 8.63 -6.82 0.43
CA PHE A 15 8.05 -6.72 -0.91
C PHE A 15 8.95 -5.93 -1.87
N GLY A 16 9.44 -4.76 -1.47
CA GLY A 16 10.24 -3.89 -2.33
C GLY A 16 11.51 -4.56 -2.86
N GLU A 17 12.23 -5.30 -2.02
CA GLU A 17 13.43 -6.05 -2.44
C GLU A 17 13.06 -7.18 -3.43
N VAL A 18 12.00 -7.92 -3.13
CA VAL A 18 11.51 -9.04 -3.96
C VAL A 18 10.99 -8.54 -5.31
N PHE A 19 10.31 -7.39 -5.33
CA PHE A 19 9.91 -6.69 -6.56
C PHE A 19 11.11 -6.49 -7.47
N ILE A 20 12.16 -5.85 -6.97
CA ILE A 20 13.33 -5.54 -7.79
C ILE A 20 13.98 -6.81 -8.35
N ARG A 21 14.16 -7.84 -7.50
CA ARG A 21 14.70 -9.12 -7.95
C ARG A 21 13.86 -9.75 -9.06
N GLN A 22 12.54 -9.83 -8.89
CA GLN A 22 11.68 -10.49 -9.87
C GLN A 22 11.50 -9.67 -11.15
N ILE A 23 11.42 -8.34 -11.05
CA ILE A 23 11.37 -7.43 -12.21
C ILE A 23 12.60 -7.68 -13.10
N LEU A 24 13.80 -7.65 -12.51
CA LEU A 24 15.05 -7.91 -13.23
C LEU A 24 15.09 -9.32 -13.82
N SER A 25 14.62 -10.35 -13.09
CA SER A 25 14.57 -11.72 -13.61
C SER A 25 13.61 -11.91 -14.80
N ARG A 26 12.61 -11.03 -14.95
CA ARG A 26 11.70 -11.00 -16.12
C ARG A 26 12.28 -10.22 -17.29
N GLY A 27 13.48 -9.68 -17.14
CA GLY A 27 14.16 -8.85 -18.13
C GLY A 27 13.62 -7.42 -18.20
N ASP A 28 12.80 -6.97 -17.24
CA ASP A 28 12.38 -5.58 -17.12
C ASP A 28 13.47 -4.72 -16.45
N LEU A 29 13.36 -3.40 -16.59
CA LEU A 29 14.27 -2.43 -15.97
C LEU A 29 13.70 -1.97 -14.62
N ALA A 30 14.57 -1.87 -13.61
CA ALA A 30 14.14 -1.56 -12.25
C ALA A 30 14.93 -0.38 -11.67
N ILE A 31 14.20 0.55 -11.05
CA ILE A 31 14.72 1.65 -10.24
C ILE A 31 14.26 1.39 -8.81
N ALA A 32 15.21 0.99 -7.97
CA ALA A 32 14.98 0.72 -6.56
C ALA A 32 15.24 1.98 -5.74
N THR A 33 14.35 2.31 -4.81
CA THR A 33 14.56 3.46 -3.92
C THR A 33 14.52 3.10 -2.45
N ALA A 34 15.32 3.78 -1.64
CA ALA A 34 15.33 3.65 -0.19
C ALA A 34 15.85 4.96 0.45
N ARG A 35 15.55 5.15 1.74
CA ARG A 35 16.07 6.29 2.52
C ARG A 35 17.59 6.28 2.66
N ARG A 36 18.21 5.10 2.57
CA ARG A 36 19.66 4.93 2.67
C ARG A 36 20.14 3.97 1.60
N LEU A 37 21.07 4.42 0.78
CA LEU A 37 21.58 3.65 -0.36
C LEU A 37 22.40 2.42 0.06
N ASP A 38 23.11 2.48 1.19
CA ASP A 38 23.90 1.34 1.72
C ASP A 38 23.03 0.08 1.92
N LYS A 39 21.75 0.27 2.23
CA LYS A 39 20.79 -0.84 2.43
C LYS A 39 20.34 -1.51 1.13
N ILE A 40 20.55 -0.88 -0.02
CA ILE A 40 20.10 -1.40 -1.33
C ILE A 40 21.23 -1.55 -2.36
N GLN A 41 22.50 -1.40 -1.97
CA GLN A 41 23.65 -1.62 -2.86
C GLN A 41 23.66 -3.02 -3.49
N HIS A 42 23.15 -4.03 -2.78
CA HIS A 42 23.02 -5.39 -3.30
C HIS A 42 22.07 -5.46 -4.51
N LEU A 43 21.03 -4.62 -4.56
CA LEU A 43 20.11 -4.52 -5.71
C LEU A 43 20.78 -3.89 -6.93
N GLN A 44 21.68 -2.93 -6.71
CA GLN A 44 22.49 -2.36 -7.80
C GLN A 44 23.38 -3.42 -8.44
N LYS A 45 23.98 -4.30 -7.64
CA LYS A 45 24.80 -5.44 -8.14
C LYS A 45 23.98 -6.44 -8.97
N LEU A 46 22.66 -6.48 -8.79
CA LEU A 46 21.75 -7.30 -9.60
C LEU A 46 21.32 -6.62 -10.91
N GLY A 47 21.66 -5.33 -11.10
CA GLY A 47 21.35 -4.58 -12.32
C GLY A 47 20.26 -3.52 -12.17
N ALA A 48 19.73 -3.27 -10.96
CA ALA A 48 18.83 -2.15 -10.74
C ALA A 48 19.59 -0.81 -10.72
N ALA A 49 18.97 0.24 -11.23
CA ALA A 49 19.35 1.59 -10.83
C ALA A 49 18.88 1.83 -9.38
N ILE A 50 19.64 2.58 -8.60
CA ILE A 50 19.28 2.92 -7.22
C ILE A 50 19.19 4.43 -7.02
N LEU A 51 18.19 4.89 -6.28
CA LEU A 51 18.04 6.30 -5.90
C LEU A 51 17.71 6.42 -4.40
N GLU A 52 18.24 7.47 -3.78
CA GLU A 52 17.82 7.83 -2.43
C GLU A 52 16.44 8.48 -2.50
N LEU A 53 15.50 7.96 -1.73
CA LEU A 53 14.16 8.54 -1.61
C LEU A 53 13.63 8.33 -0.20
N ASP A 54 13.42 9.45 0.49
CA ASP A 54 12.57 9.51 1.68
C ASP A 54 11.24 10.14 1.28
N VAL A 55 10.19 9.32 1.24
CA VAL A 55 8.85 9.75 0.82
C VAL A 55 8.25 10.81 1.74
N THR A 56 8.81 11.02 2.93
CA THR A 56 8.36 12.06 3.87
C THR A 56 8.89 13.47 3.51
N ARG A 57 9.84 13.59 2.58
CA ARG A 57 10.41 14.89 2.16
C ARG A 57 9.40 15.80 1.45
N SER A 58 9.77 17.07 1.25
CA SER A 58 8.93 18.06 0.58
C SER A 58 8.54 17.60 -0.84
N GLN A 59 7.41 18.11 -1.35
CA GLN A 59 6.97 17.78 -2.71
C GLN A 59 8.06 18.07 -3.76
N GLU A 60 8.79 19.18 -3.61
CA GLU A 60 9.89 19.56 -4.50
C GLU A 60 10.98 18.49 -4.56
N ALA A 61 11.45 18.00 -3.40
CA ALA A 61 12.44 16.93 -3.35
C ALA A 61 11.93 15.61 -3.97
N ILE A 62 10.64 15.30 -3.81
CA ILE A 62 10.02 14.15 -4.46
C ILE A 62 9.97 14.34 -5.98
N ASN A 63 9.59 15.53 -6.46
CA ASN A 63 9.57 15.86 -7.88
C ASN A 63 10.95 15.69 -8.52
N ASP A 64 11.99 16.22 -7.87
CA ASP A 64 13.38 16.10 -8.34
C ASP A 64 13.83 14.64 -8.44
N THR A 65 13.46 13.83 -7.44
CA THR A 65 13.84 12.41 -7.42
C THR A 65 13.08 11.62 -8.50
N VAL A 66 11.80 11.90 -8.71
CA VAL A 66 11.02 11.28 -9.79
C VAL A 66 11.51 11.72 -11.17
N ALA A 67 11.90 12.99 -11.35
CA ALA A 67 12.51 13.47 -12.58
C ALA A 67 13.83 12.74 -12.88
N LYS A 68 14.69 12.57 -11.87
CA LYS A 68 15.91 11.74 -11.98
C LYS A 68 15.57 10.30 -12.35
N ALA A 69 14.56 9.70 -11.73
CA ALA A 69 14.13 8.34 -12.05
C ALA A 69 13.67 8.20 -13.51
N ILE A 70 12.86 9.14 -14.01
CA ILE A 70 12.45 9.17 -15.41
C ILE A 70 13.67 9.28 -16.35
N ALA A 71 14.63 10.13 -16.02
CA ALA A 71 15.81 10.38 -16.86
C ALA A 71 16.72 9.15 -17.04
N ILE A 72 16.76 8.21 -16.08
CA ILE A 72 17.63 7.02 -16.14
C ILE A 72 17.35 6.17 -17.38
N TYR A 73 16.07 5.94 -17.69
CA TYR A 73 15.65 5.10 -18.83
C TYR A 73 14.73 5.85 -19.82
N GLY A 74 14.63 7.17 -19.67
CA GLY A 74 13.78 8.06 -20.47
C GLY A 74 12.27 7.94 -20.22
N ARG A 75 11.84 7.01 -19.36
CA ARG A 75 10.43 6.76 -19.01
C ARG A 75 10.30 5.95 -17.74
N ILE A 76 9.09 5.93 -17.17
CA ILE A 76 8.64 4.95 -16.18
C ILE A 76 7.32 4.37 -16.65
N ASP A 77 7.20 3.06 -16.74
CA ASP A 77 5.95 2.38 -17.15
C ASP A 77 5.10 1.98 -15.94
N VAL A 78 5.76 1.69 -14.82
CA VAL A 78 5.10 1.24 -13.59
C VAL A 78 5.70 1.92 -12.38
N VAL A 79 4.86 2.46 -11.51
CA VAL A 79 5.25 2.91 -10.17
C VAL A 79 4.64 1.99 -9.13
N VAL A 80 5.44 1.55 -8.16
CA VAL A 80 5.00 0.73 -7.03
C VAL A 80 5.20 1.52 -5.74
N ASN A 81 4.09 2.03 -5.21
CA ASN A 81 4.02 2.68 -3.90
C ASN A 81 4.01 1.60 -2.81
N ASN A 82 5.20 1.24 -2.32
CA ASN A 82 5.41 0.16 -1.36
C ASN A 82 5.96 0.64 0.01
N ALA A 83 6.65 1.78 0.06
CA ALA A 83 7.21 2.30 1.32
C ALA A 83 6.14 2.47 2.40
N ALA A 84 6.32 1.79 3.54
CA ALA A 84 5.40 1.82 4.67
C ALA A 84 6.09 1.43 5.98
N HIS A 85 5.49 1.80 7.10
CA HIS A 85 5.82 1.28 8.43
C HIS A 85 4.55 1.12 9.27
N VAL A 86 4.69 0.53 10.45
CA VAL A 86 3.60 0.25 11.40
C VAL A 86 3.86 0.96 12.72
N THR A 87 2.89 1.72 13.19
CA THR A 87 2.81 2.21 14.56
C THR A 87 1.67 1.47 15.26
N SER A 88 1.99 0.88 16.41
CA SER A 88 1.06 0.09 17.21
C SER A 88 1.03 0.61 18.65
N GLY A 89 -0.16 0.74 19.22
CA GLY A 89 -0.40 1.25 20.56
C GLY A 89 -1.89 1.48 20.81
N ALA A 90 -2.29 1.64 22.08
CA ALA A 90 -3.64 2.04 22.41
C ALA A 90 -3.86 3.50 21.99
N TRP A 91 -5.10 3.90 21.73
CA TRP A 91 -5.42 5.27 21.34
C TRP A 91 -4.99 6.29 22.40
N GLU A 92 -5.17 5.96 23.69
CA GLU A 92 -4.79 6.84 24.79
C GLU A 92 -3.27 6.93 25.02
N ASP A 93 -2.47 6.01 24.46
CA ASP A 93 -1.00 6.03 24.59
C ASP A 93 -0.29 6.57 23.35
N VAL A 94 -0.95 6.60 22.18
CA VAL A 94 -0.35 7.06 20.93
C VAL A 94 -0.41 8.58 20.87
N GLU A 95 0.77 9.20 20.88
CA GLU A 95 0.91 10.65 20.71
C GLU A 95 0.57 11.07 19.27
N CYS A 96 0.03 12.29 19.11
CA CYS A 96 -0.35 12.82 17.80
C CYS A 96 0.80 12.78 16.79
N ASP A 97 2.03 13.08 17.18
CA ASP A 97 3.20 13.03 16.28
C ASP A 97 3.48 11.63 15.75
N GLN A 98 3.15 10.58 16.51
CA GLN A 98 3.31 9.19 16.08
C GLN A 98 2.24 8.82 15.05
N LEU A 99 1.00 9.29 15.25
CA LEU A 99 -0.08 9.17 14.27
C LEU A 99 0.24 9.95 12.99
N ILE A 100 0.73 11.19 13.11
CA ILE A 100 1.14 12.01 11.96
C ILE A 100 2.26 11.30 11.20
N SER A 101 3.32 10.83 11.89
CA SER A 101 4.41 10.09 11.26
C SER A 101 3.93 8.86 10.47
N GLN A 102 2.96 8.12 11.03
CA GLN A 102 2.33 6.98 10.36
C GLN A 102 1.68 7.39 9.02
N PHE A 103 0.94 8.49 9.02
CA PHE A 103 0.30 9.05 7.81
C PHE A 103 1.31 9.67 6.85
N ASP A 104 2.37 10.33 7.34
CA ASP A 104 3.42 10.95 6.54
C ASP A 104 4.08 9.96 5.59
N THR A 105 4.31 8.73 6.05
CA THR A 105 4.86 7.68 5.19
C THR A 105 3.78 7.02 4.36
N ASN A 106 2.74 6.47 5.01
CA ASN A 106 1.82 5.54 4.37
C ASN A 106 0.76 6.22 3.50
N VAL A 107 0.53 7.53 3.67
CA VAL A 107 -0.49 8.31 2.95
C VAL A 107 0.14 9.47 2.20
N PHE A 108 0.72 10.45 2.91
CA PHE A 108 1.22 11.67 2.28
C PHE A 108 2.44 11.39 1.41
N GLY A 109 3.32 10.46 1.81
CA GLY A 109 4.45 10.02 0.99
C GLY A 109 4.00 9.37 -0.32
N VAL A 110 2.99 8.49 -0.24
CA VAL A 110 2.38 7.85 -1.41
C VAL A 110 1.72 8.88 -2.33
N PHE A 111 0.98 9.83 -1.75
CA PHE A 111 0.37 10.95 -2.49
C PHE A 111 1.43 11.77 -3.22
N LYS A 112 2.52 12.18 -2.55
CA LYS A 112 3.57 13.02 -3.15
C LYS A 112 4.27 12.32 -4.32
N VAL A 113 4.60 11.03 -4.18
CA VAL A 113 5.23 10.24 -5.26
C VAL A 113 4.27 10.09 -6.44
N THR A 114 3.00 9.79 -6.15
CA THR A 114 1.95 9.62 -7.17
C THR A 114 1.70 10.92 -7.93
N ARG A 115 1.57 12.03 -7.20
CA ARG A 115 1.43 13.37 -7.78
C ARG A 115 2.61 13.75 -8.69
N ALA A 116 3.83 13.37 -8.31
CA ALA A 116 5.02 13.66 -9.10
C ALA A 116 5.09 12.86 -10.41
N ILE A 117 4.59 11.62 -10.45
CA ILE A 117 4.64 10.77 -11.64
C ILE A 117 3.43 10.93 -12.58
N LEU A 118 2.29 11.38 -12.06
CA LEU A 118 1.04 11.49 -12.83
C LEU A 118 1.16 12.31 -14.13
N PRO A 119 1.85 13.47 -14.17
CA PRO A 119 2.02 14.21 -15.43
C PRO A 119 2.70 13.37 -16.51
N HIS A 120 3.74 12.60 -16.15
CA HIS A 120 4.46 11.71 -17.06
C HIS A 120 3.55 10.61 -17.65
N PHE A 121 2.71 10.00 -16.81
CA PHE A 121 1.76 8.97 -17.27
C PHE A 121 0.65 9.57 -18.13
N ARG A 122 0.12 10.73 -17.74
CA ARG A 122 -0.95 11.43 -18.45
C ARG A 122 -0.51 11.87 -19.85
N GLU A 123 0.68 12.44 -19.99
CA GLU A 123 1.25 12.86 -21.28
C GLU A 123 1.46 11.67 -22.22
N ARG A 124 1.91 10.53 -21.67
CA ARG A 124 2.14 9.30 -22.43
C ARG A 124 0.88 8.48 -22.70
N ARG A 125 -0.25 8.86 -22.09
CA ARG A 125 -1.52 8.11 -22.10
C ARG A 125 -1.34 6.64 -21.72
N SER A 126 -0.39 6.36 -20.83
CA SER A 126 0.01 5.01 -20.45
C SER A 126 0.78 5.05 -19.14
N GLY A 127 0.49 4.08 -18.28
CA GLY A 127 1.19 3.85 -17.02
C GLY A 127 0.42 2.93 -16.11
N VAL A 128 1.11 2.33 -15.14
CA VAL A 128 0.47 1.51 -14.10
C VAL A 128 0.91 1.99 -12.73
N MET A 129 -0.04 2.33 -11.88
CA MET A 129 0.19 2.70 -10.49
C MET A 129 -0.22 1.53 -9.60
N VAL A 130 0.75 0.95 -8.90
CA VAL A 130 0.52 -0.13 -7.93
C VAL A 130 0.64 0.45 -6.53
N PHE A 131 -0.39 0.24 -5.71
CA PHE A 131 -0.44 0.67 -4.32
C PHE A 131 -0.45 -0.55 -3.41
N ILE A 132 0.54 -0.67 -2.53
CA ILE A 132 0.56 -1.73 -1.52
C ILE A 132 -0.22 -1.24 -0.29
N SER A 133 -1.50 -1.60 -0.22
CA SER A 133 -2.35 -1.39 0.94
C SER A 133 -2.16 -2.54 1.96
N SER A 134 -3.23 -3.06 2.53
CA SER A 134 -3.28 -4.16 3.48
C SER A 134 -4.73 -4.58 3.68
N LEU A 135 -4.97 -5.79 4.17
CA LEU A 135 -6.27 -6.16 4.76
C LEU A 135 -6.76 -5.14 5.81
N SER A 136 -5.84 -4.41 6.46
CA SER A 136 -6.16 -3.35 7.43
C SER A 136 -6.75 -2.08 6.81
N GLY A 137 -6.89 -2.00 5.48
CA GLY A 137 -7.72 -0.99 4.81
C GLY A 137 -9.22 -1.34 4.83
N TRP A 138 -9.56 -2.58 5.19
CA TRP A 138 -10.94 -3.06 5.36
C TRP A 138 -11.34 -3.27 6.81
N HIS A 139 -10.38 -3.64 7.66
CA HIS A 139 -10.65 -4.01 9.05
C HIS A 139 -9.62 -3.42 10.02
N GLY A 140 -10.10 -2.71 11.04
CA GLY A 140 -9.28 -2.20 12.13
C GLY A 140 -9.15 -3.23 13.25
N HIS A 141 -7.92 -3.67 13.54
CA HIS A 141 -7.66 -4.48 14.74
C HIS A 141 -7.28 -3.59 15.93
N ALA A 142 -7.47 -4.11 17.15
CA ALA A 142 -7.01 -3.43 18.36
C ALA A 142 -5.51 -3.13 18.28
N PHE A 143 -5.10 -2.00 18.88
CA PHE A 143 -3.70 -1.53 18.96
C PHE A 143 -3.01 -1.23 17.62
N ILE A 144 -3.68 -1.27 16.47
CA ILE A 144 -3.10 -0.87 15.18
C ILE A 144 -3.82 0.33 14.54
N GLY A 145 -4.56 1.09 15.34
CA GLY A 145 -5.36 2.24 14.91
C GLY A 145 -4.62 3.18 13.94
N PRO A 146 -3.38 3.62 14.24
CA PRO A 146 -2.62 4.45 13.32
C PRO A 146 -2.39 3.79 11.95
N TYR A 147 -1.94 2.52 11.96
CA TYR A 147 -1.65 1.79 10.73
C TYR A 147 -2.92 1.53 9.90
N ALA A 148 -3.96 0.97 10.53
CA ALA A 148 -5.25 0.73 9.88
C ALA A 148 -5.82 2.04 9.33
N GLY A 149 -5.91 3.10 10.15
CA GLY A 149 -6.38 4.42 9.71
C GLY A 149 -5.62 4.94 8.48
N SER A 150 -4.30 4.77 8.43
CA SER A 150 -3.50 5.15 7.26
C SER A 150 -3.82 4.33 6.02
N LYS A 151 -4.17 3.03 6.15
CA LYS A 151 -4.53 2.17 5.03
C LYS A 151 -5.96 2.44 4.54
N PHE A 152 -6.93 2.64 5.43
CA PHE A 152 -8.26 3.13 5.05
C PHE A 152 -8.18 4.46 4.29
N ALA A 153 -7.42 5.43 4.80
CA ALA A 153 -7.25 6.73 4.15
C ALA A 153 -6.59 6.58 2.77
N LEU A 154 -5.55 5.75 2.66
CA LEU A 154 -4.91 5.47 1.38
C LEU A 154 -5.89 4.89 0.35
N GLU A 155 -6.68 3.89 0.74
CA GLU A 155 -7.62 3.23 -0.18
C GLU A 155 -8.69 4.18 -0.69
N GLY A 156 -9.26 5.03 0.18
CA GLY A 156 -10.23 6.05 -0.24
C GLY A 156 -9.63 7.04 -1.25
N LEU A 157 -8.41 7.54 -0.99
CA LEU A 157 -7.71 8.44 -1.90
C LEU A 157 -7.41 7.79 -3.26
N VAL A 158 -6.97 6.53 -3.24
CA VAL A 158 -6.61 5.79 -4.45
C VAL A 158 -7.85 5.39 -5.26
N GLU A 159 -8.98 5.12 -4.60
CA GLU A 159 -10.25 4.88 -5.27
C GLU A 159 -10.78 6.13 -5.98
N SER A 160 -10.67 7.31 -5.37
CA SER A 160 -10.99 8.57 -6.08
C SER A 160 -10.04 8.81 -7.26
N LEU A 161 -8.73 8.66 -7.05
CA LEU A 161 -7.72 8.82 -8.10
C LEU A 161 -7.94 7.90 -9.30
N SER A 162 -8.35 6.65 -9.08
CA SER A 162 -8.56 5.70 -10.18
C SER A 162 -9.69 6.16 -11.12
N ARG A 163 -10.76 6.74 -10.57
CA ARG A 163 -11.87 7.34 -11.33
C ARG A 163 -11.43 8.60 -12.08
N GLU A 164 -10.59 9.42 -11.46
CA GLU A 164 -10.02 10.61 -12.12
C GLU A 164 -9.12 10.28 -13.33
N THR A 165 -8.49 9.10 -13.32
CA THR A 165 -7.46 8.72 -14.30
C THR A 165 -7.91 7.68 -15.32
N GLU A 166 -9.13 7.16 -15.21
CA GLU A 166 -9.70 6.11 -16.08
C GLU A 166 -9.60 6.44 -17.57
N GLY A 167 -9.90 7.69 -17.94
CA GLY A 167 -9.85 8.17 -19.33
C GLY A 167 -8.44 8.47 -19.88
N PHE A 168 -7.39 8.29 -19.09
CA PHE A 168 -6.01 8.65 -19.48
C PHE A 168 -5.17 7.46 -19.95
N GLY A 169 -5.73 6.24 -20.00
CA GLY A 169 -4.95 5.04 -20.30
C GLY A 169 -4.00 4.63 -19.16
N ILE A 170 -4.24 5.17 -17.96
CA ILE A 170 -3.48 4.86 -16.74
C ILE A 170 -4.26 3.80 -15.97
N ARG A 171 -3.60 2.71 -15.57
CA ARG A 171 -4.21 1.69 -14.73
C ARG A 171 -3.79 1.84 -13.29
N THR A 172 -4.73 1.62 -12.38
CA THR A 172 -4.48 1.58 -10.95
C THR A 172 -4.74 0.19 -10.42
N LEU A 173 -3.80 -0.34 -9.63
CA LEU A 173 -3.91 -1.62 -8.93
C LEU A 173 -3.67 -1.40 -7.44
N LEU A 174 -4.71 -1.57 -6.64
CA LEU A 174 -4.68 -1.52 -5.19
C LEU A 174 -4.55 -2.95 -4.65
N VAL A 175 -3.36 -3.29 -4.17
CA VAL A 175 -3.08 -4.62 -3.62
C VAL A 175 -3.36 -4.60 -2.12
N GLU A 176 -4.07 -5.59 -1.60
CA GLU A 176 -4.47 -5.68 -0.19
C GLU A 176 -3.90 -6.94 0.45
N PRO A 177 -2.59 -6.96 0.81
CA PRO A 177 -1.98 -8.15 1.38
C PRO A 177 -2.49 -8.46 2.79
N GLY A 178 -2.56 -9.77 3.02
CA GLY A 178 -2.54 -10.43 4.31
C GLY A 178 -1.23 -10.23 5.08
N ARG A 179 -0.95 -11.12 6.02
CA ARG A 179 0.35 -11.19 6.70
C ARG A 179 1.34 -11.98 5.84
N PHE A 180 2.35 -11.29 5.30
CA PHE A 180 3.41 -11.89 4.48
C PHE A 180 4.76 -11.83 5.18
N ARG A 181 5.61 -12.85 4.93
CA ARG A 181 6.97 -12.93 5.48
C ARG A 181 7.85 -11.83 4.90
N THR A 182 7.90 -10.73 5.63
CA THR A 182 8.66 -9.53 5.32
C THR A 182 9.29 -9.02 6.61
N LEU A 183 10.14 -7.99 6.52
CA LEU A 183 10.68 -7.30 7.68
C LEU A 183 9.77 -6.16 8.17
N LEU A 184 8.48 -6.13 7.79
CA LEU A 184 7.55 -5.08 8.22
C LEU A 184 7.37 -5.06 9.75
N LEU A 185 7.38 -6.25 10.38
CA LEU A 185 7.28 -6.40 11.82
C LEU A 185 8.65 -6.40 12.52
N SER A 186 9.74 -6.30 11.78
CA SER A 186 11.08 -6.24 12.37
C SER A 186 11.35 -4.88 13.02
N PRO A 187 12.26 -4.84 14.01
CA PRO A 187 12.72 -3.59 14.60
C PRO A 187 13.17 -2.58 13.53
N GLY A 188 12.60 -1.38 13.58
CA GLY A 188 12.87 -0.29 12.62
C GLY A 188 11.78 -0.06 11.57
N ASN A 189 10.88 -1.03 11.36
CA ASN A 189 9.67 -0.88 10.54
C ASN A 189 8.38 -0.98 11.35
N VAL A 190 8.45 -1.49 12.58
CA VAL A 190 7.38 -1.39 13.58
C VAL A 190 7.82 -0.52 14.76
N ARG A 191 6.96 0.40 15.16
CA ARG A 191 7.06 1.19 16.39
C ARG A 191 5.94 0.75 17.32
N VAL A 192 6.29 0.04 18.38
CA VAL A 192 5.36 -0.38 19.42
C VAL A 192 5.39 0.65 20.55
N VAL A 193 4.20 1.16 20.90
CA VAL A 193 3.97 2.07 22.04
C VAL A 193 3.34 1.22 23.15
N PRO A 194 4.12 0.84 24.18
CA PRO A 194 3.59 0.08 25.30
C PRO A 194 2.65 0.96 26.11
N SER A 195 1.56 0.38 26.59
CA SER A 195 0.62 1.13 27.41
C SER A 195 1.18 1.37 28.81
N LYS A 196 0.98 2.59 29.31
CA LYS A 196 1.24 2.95 30.72
C LYS A 196 -0.03 2.92 31.56
N ILE A 197 -1.18 2.68 30.93
CA ILE A 197 -2.50 2.66 31.55
C ILE A 197 -2.78 1.24 32.04
N PRO A 198 -3.05 1.02 33.36
CA PRO A 198 -3.26 -0.31 33.90
C PRO A 198 -4.31 -1.15 33.16
N ASP A 199 -5.40 -0.51 32.71
CA ASP A 199 -6.52 -1.16 32.02
C ASP A 199 -6.13 -1.74 30.65
N TYR A 200 -5.06 -1.22 30.03
CA TYR A 200 -4.55 -1.68 28.74
C TYR A 200 -3.27 -2.49 28.85
N ALA A 201 -2.64 -2.58 30.03
CA ALA A 201 -1.29 -3.13 30.18
C ALA A 201 -1.17 -4.58 29.69
N GLU A 202 -2.12 -5.46 30.05
CA GLU A 202 -2.14 -6.86 29.62
C GLU A 202 -2.33 -6.99 28.10
N ALA A 203 -3.35 -6.34 27.56
CA ALA A 203 -3.68 -6.40 26.14
C ALA A 203 -2.59 -5.75 25.26
N SER A 204 -2.00 -4.63 25.71
CA SER A 204 -0.87 -3.97 25.06
C SER A 204 0.36 -4.88 25.00
N LYS A 205 0.68 -5.56 26.11
CA LYS A 205 1.77 -6.55 26.15
C LYS A 205 1.50 -7.73 25.23
N ALA A 206 0.29 -8.29 25.26
CA ALA A 206 -0.10 -9.40 24.38
C ALA A 206 0.01 -9.03 22.90
N ASN A 207 -0.40 -7.80 22.52
CA ASN A 207 -0.23 -7.27 21.18
C ASN A 207 1.25 -7.13 20.81
N ALA A 208 2.09 -6.54 21.68
CA ALA A 208 3.52 -6.38 21.44
C ALA A 208 4.21 -7.75 21.24
N ASP A 209 3.90 -8.72 22.12
CA ASP A 209 4.41 -10.09 22.02
C ASP A 209 3.91 -10.78 20.74
N GLY A 210 2.66 -10.54 20.34
CA GLY A 210 2.08 -11.06 19.10
C GLY A 210 2.79 -10.53 17.85
N LEU A 211 3.06 -9.22 17.80
CA LEU A 211 3.82 -8.59 16.71
C LEU A 211 5.25 -9.14 16.64
N ALA A 212 5.93 -9.25 17.79
CA ALA A 212 7.29 -9.77 17.87
C ALA A 212 7.36 -11.26 17.46
N LYS A 213 6.44 -12.10 17.94
CA LYS A 213 6.34 -13.52 17.54
C LYS A 213 5.97 -13.67 16.06
N GLY A 214 5.19 -12.73 15.53
CA GLY A 214 4.75 -12.69 14.14
C GLY A 214 5.85 -12.30 13.15
N ASP A 215 6.93 -11.66 13.60
CA ASP A 215 8.04 -11.30 12.71
C ASP A 215 8.67 -12.56 12.10
N ARG A 216 8.76 -12.58 10.77
CA ARG A 216 9.25 -13.68 9.93
C ARG A 216 8.46 -15.00 10.01
N THR A 217 7.42 -15.10 10.83
CA THR A 217 6.55 -16.30 10.94
C THR A 217 5.21 -16.13 10.25
N GLN A 218 4.99 -14.99 9.59
CA GLN A 218 3.76 -14.71 8.86
C GLN A 218 3.44 -15.83 7.85
N PRO A 219 2.16 -16.13 7.56
CA PRO A 219 1.78 -17.25 6.70
C PRO A 219 2.09 -17.01 5.21
N GLY A 220 2.00 -15.76 4.75
CA GLY A 220 2.11 -15.41 3.35
C GLY A 220 3.54 -15.51 2.80
N ASP A 221 3.63 -15.98 1.55
CA ASP A 221 4.87 -16.10 0.77
C ASP A 221 5.06 -14.86 -0.12
N THR A 222 6.05 -14.03 0.21
CA THR A 222 6.32 -12.76 -0.48
C THR A 222 6.74 -12.96 -1.93
N GLU A 223 7.47 -14.03 -2.25
CA GLU A 223 7.89 -14.34 -3.62
C GLU A 223 6.67 -14.66 -4.49
N LYS A 224 5.71 -15.43 -3.96
CA LYS A 224 4.46 -15.73 -4.68
C LYS A 224 3.59 -14.49 -4.85
N ALA A 225 3.47 -13.65 -3.83
CA ALA A 225 2.69 -12.42 -3.90
C ALA A 225 3.22 -11.45 -4.95
N VAL A 226 4.53 -11.16 -4.94
CA VAL A 226 5.16 -10.31 -5.95
C VAL A 226 5.00 -10.90 -7.35
N LYS A 227 5.14 -12.23 -7.52
CA LYS A 227 4.90 -12.87 -8.81
C LYS A 227 3.50 -12.58 -9.33
N ILE A 228 2.47 -12.72 -8.49
CA ILE A 228 1.08 -12.42 -8.86
C ILE A 228 0.92 -10.95 -9.23
N ILE A 229 1.50 -10.02 -8.47
CA ILE A 229 1.39 -8.58 -8.76
C ILE A 229 2.03 -8.26 -10.12
N LEU A 230 3.20 -8.81 -10.43
CA LEU A 230 3.83 -8.64 -11.75
C LEU A 230 2.98 -9.27 -12.86
N ASP A 231 2.38 -10.43 -12.63
CA ASP A 231 1.44 -11.08 -13.56
C ASP A 231 0.23 -10.16 -13.84
N LEU A 232 -0.36 -9.54 -12.81
CA LEU A 232 -1.47 -8.57 -12.93
C LEU A 232 -1.07 -7.31 -13.70
N VAL A 233 0.12 -6.76 -13.42
CA VAL A 233 0.61 -5.59 -14.15
C VAL A 233 0.86 -5.92 -15.61
N ARG A 234 1.48 -7.06 -15.93
CA ARG A 234 1.80 -7.47 -17.30
C ARG A 234 0.64 -8.14 -18.04
N LYS A 235 -0.48 -8.42 -17.35
CA LYS A 235 -1.62 -9.22 -17.85
C LYS A 235 -1.17 -10.58 -18.41
N GLU A 236 -0.24 -11.23 -17.71
CA GLU A 236 0.31 -12.54 -18.04
C GLU A 236 0.09 -13.54 -16.89
N GLY A 237 0.51 -14.79 -17.05
CA GLY A 237 0.43 -15.79 -15.99
C GLY A 237 -1.00 -15.94 -15.43
N CYS A 238 -1.18 -15.70 -14.13
CA CYS A 238 -2.52 -15.81 -13.51
C CYS A 238 -3.53 -14.77 -13.99
N ALA A 239 -3.09 -13.69 -14.65
CA ALA A 239 -3.90 -12.61 -15.18
C ALA A 239 -4.16 -12.70 -16.69
N GLN A 240 -3.59 -13.71 -17.38
CA GLN A 240 -3.75 -13.85 -18.83
C GLN A 240 -5.22 -14.04 -19.22
N GLY A 241 -5.69 -13.21 -20.15
CA GLY A 241 -7.07 -13.25 -20.66
C GLY A 241 -8.13 -12.78 -19.67
N LYS A 242 -7.75 -12.19 -18.54
CA LYS A 242 -8.66 -11.67 -17.52
C LYS A 242 -8.63 -10.16 -17.44
N GLU A 243 -9.77 -9.57 -17.09
CA GLU A 243 -9.81 -8.21 -16.61
C GLU A 243 -9.11 -8.15 -15.24
N VAL A 244 -8.19 -7.20 -15.09
CA VAL A 244 -7.46 -7.00 -13.83
C VAL A 244 -8.29 -6.02 -12.99
N PRO A 245 -8.79 -6.44 -11.81
CA PRO A 245 -9.63 -5.57 -11.00
C PRO A 245 -8.82 -4.45 -10.36
N PHE A 246 -9.52 -3.40 -9.91
CA PHE A 246 -8.93 -2.30 -9.16
C PHE A 246 -8.33 -2.77 -7.82
N ARG A 247 -9.08 -3.54 -7.03
CA ARG A 247 -8.64 -4.13 -5.74
C ARG A 247 -8.24 -5.59 -5.90
N PHE A 248 -7.14 -6.00 -5.27
CA PHE A 248 -6.67 -7.38 -5.31
C PHE A 248 -6.16 -7.84 -3.93
N PRO A 249 -7.01 -8.52 -3.13
CA PRO A 249 -6.60 -9.19 -1.91
C PRO A 249 -5.61 -10.32 -2.17
N LEU A 250 -4.58 -10.42 -1.33
CA LEU A 250 -3.61 -11.51 -1.39
C LEU A 250 -3.46 -12.20 -0.03
N GLY A 251 -3.58 -13.52 0.00
CA GLY A 251 -3.46 -14.33 1.21
C GLY A 251 -4.81 -14.80 1.74
N ARG A 252 -4.79 -15.96 2.40
CA ARG A 252 -5.99 -16.57 3.00
C ARG A 252 -6.61 -15.67 4.07
N ASP A 253 -5.77 -15.08 4.92
CA ASP A 253 -6.20 -14.17 5.97
C ASP A 253 -6.82 -12.89 5.41
N ALA A 254 -6.27 -12.32 4.34
CA ALA A 254 -6.93 -11.21 3.64
C ALA A 254 -8.31 -11.61 3.08
N TYR A 255 -8.40 -12.77 2.41
CA TYR A 255 -9.67 -13.27 1.86
C TYR A 255 -10.72 -13.48 2.96
N GLU A 256 -10.35 -14.14 4.06
CA GLU A 256 -11.26 -14.44 5.18
C GLU A 256 -11.72 -13.14 5.87
N THR A 257 -10.79 -12.27 6.29
CA THR A 257 -11.13 -11.04 7.02
C THR A 257 -11.94 -10.05 6.17
N ILE A 258 -11.56 -9.85 4.90
CA ILE A 258 -12.31 -8.94 4.01
C ILE A 258 -13.69 -9.54 3.71
N GLY A 259 -13.76 -10.85 3.45
CA GLY A 259 -15.01 -11.55 3.19
C GLY A 259 -15.99 -11.47 4.36
N GLU A 260 -15.51 -11.64 5.59
CA GLU A 260 -16.30 -11.46 6.81
C GLU A 260 -16.79 -10.02 6.95
N LYS A 261 -15.90 -9.03 6.77
CA LYS A 261 -16.27 -7.61 6.86
C LYS A 261 -17.34 -7.21 5.85
N CYS A 262 -17.26 -7.72 4.62
CA CYS A 262 -18.27 -7.49 3.59
C CYS A 262 -19.63 -8.06 4.00
N LYS A 263 -19.66 -9.28 4.54
CA LYS A 263 -20.91 -9.91 5.03
C LYS A 263 -21.52 -9.14 6.19
N GLU A 264 -20.70 -8.73 7.16
CA GLU A 264 -21.15 -7.89 8.29
C GLU A 264 -21.77 -6.57 7.80
N THR A 265 -21.15 -5.95 6.80
CA THR A 265 -21.61 -4.68 6.24
C THR A 265 -22.94 -4.86 5.50
N LEU A 266 -23.07 -5.92 4.69
CA LEU A 266 -24.31 -6.23 4.00
C LEU A 266 -25.44 -6.55 4.99
N HIS A 267 -25.17 -7.38 5.99
CA HIS A 267 -26.14 -7.71 7.03
C HIS A 267 -26.61 -6.47 7.78
N LEU A 268 -25.71 -5.54 8.13
CA LEU A 268 -26.10 -4.27 8.75
C LEU A 268 -27.02 -3.44 7.85
N LEU A 269 -26.73 -3.36 6.54
CA LEU A 269 -27.56 -2.62 5.58
C LEU A 269 -28.95 -3.25 5.42
N GLU A 270 -29.03 -4.58 5.44
CA GLU A 270 -30.28 -5.33 5.38
C GLU A 270 -31.10 -5.15 6.68
N ASP A 271 -30.49 -5.37 7.84
CA ASP A 271 -31.15 -5.27 9.16
C ASP A 271 -31.68 -3.86 9.44
N TRP A 272 -30.93 -2.83 9.01
CA TRP A 272 -31.28 -1.42 9.25
C TRP A 272 -31.86 -0.72 8.02
N HIS A 273 -32.24 -1.46 6.98
CA HIS A 273 -32.69 -0.90 5.69
C HIS A 273 -33.72 0.23 5.86
N ASP A 274 -34.80 -0.05 6.58
CA ASP A 274 -35.92 0.89 6.72
C ASP A 274 -35.49 2.16 7.47
N VAL A 275 -34.60 2.03 8.46
CA VAL A 275 -34.07 3.19 9.21
C VAL A 275 -33.12 4.00 8.33
N ILE A 276 -32.16 3.34 7.67
CA ILE A 276 -31.16 3.98 6.82
C ILE A 276 -31.81 4.75 5.66
N THR A 277 -32.88 4.20 5.08
CA THR A 277 -33.58 4.81 3.93
C THR A 277 -34.69 5.79 4.33
N SER A 278 -35.14 5.80 5.60
CA SER A 278 -36.24 6.67 6.07
C SER A 278 -35.96 8.18 6.07
N THR A 279 -34.72 8.60 5.83
CA THR A 279 -34.34 10.03 5.85
C THR A 279 -34.47 10.73 4.50
N ASP A 280 -34.89 10.02 3.45
CA ASP A 280 -35.21 10.64 2.17
C ASP A 280 -36.38 11.61 2.32
N PHE A 281 -36.47 12.60 1.43
CA PHE A 281 -37.63 13.48 1.39
C PHE A 281 -38.90 12.66 1.13
N ASP A 282 -39.93 12.87 1.94
CA ASP A 282 -41.26 12.34 1.64
C ASP A 282 -41.67 12.83 0.25
N SER A 283 -42.14 11.91 -0.60
CA SER A 283 -42.46 12.12 -2.02
C SER A 283 -43.47 13.26 -2.29
N ASN A 284 -44.09 13.82 -1.25
CA ASN A 284 -45.02 14.96 -1.32
C ASN A 284 -44.42 16.32 -0.92
N SER A 285 -43.13 16.42 -0.59
CA SER A 285 -42.49 17.65 -0.12
C SER A 285 -41.81 18.50 -1.21
N ALA A 286 -41.75 18.02 -2.46
CA ALA A 286 -41.14 18.72 -3.60
C ALA A 286 -42.03 19.79 -4.28
N GLN A 287 -43.15 20.18 -3.66
CA GLN A 287 -43.96 21.33 -4.09
C GLN A 287 -43.98 22.39 -2.99
N LYS A 288 -42.87 23.10 -2.77
CA LYS A 288 -42.84 24.45 -2.18
C LYS A 288 -41.56 25.17 -2.57
#